data_AF-A0A1A9BHF7-F1
#
_entry.id   AF-A0A1A9BHF7-F1
#
_cell.length_a   1.000
_cell.length_b   1.000
_cell.length_c   1.000
_cell.angle_alpha   90.00
_cell.angle_beta   90.00
_cell.angle_gamma   90.00
#
_symmetry.space_group_name_H-M   'P 1'
#
loop_
_entity.id
_entity.type
_entity.pdbx_description
1 polymer ?
#
loop_
_entity_poly.entity_id
_entity_poly.type
_entity_poly.pdbx_seq_one_letter_code
_entity_poly.pdbx_strand_id
1 'polypeptide(L)'
;MSRWWTEAVAALGDVVALPLVVLILLAAALATALAWYYFPTWVPRRLPRPAVPRFRLPRLRWRLRLPRLRRVRPRRRARRRPDLPAARVPAPRAAPPAPAADAGLADRLAAEGRYAEAVRERLREMVRLLVSRRLVEPRAGLTVIELTEAAARVRPTVRPTLHAAGTIFSDLWYAQRPATATHDHRMRDLAADLRRELTGEEER
;
A
#
# COMPACT_ATOMS: atom_id res chain seq x y z
N MET A 1 -12.68 -3.01 24.64
CA MET A 1 -11.47 -3.82 24.91
C MET A 1 -11.20 -3.75 26.40
N SER A 2 -11.48 -4.88 27.05
CA SER A 2 -11.32 -5.31 28.45
C SER A 2 -10.74 -4.33 29.50
N ARG A 3 -11.60 -3.86 30.41
CA ARG A 3 -11.21 -3.33 31.75
C ARG A 3 -10.28 -4.27 32.53
N TRP A 4 -10.41 -5.58 32.27
CA TRP A 4 -9.52 -6.61 32.80
C TRP A 4 -8.05 -6.43 32.40
N TRP A 5 -7.76 -5.85 31.21
CA TRP A 5 -6.38 -5.59 30.79
C TRP A 5 -5.74 -4.46 31.62
N THR A 6 -6.51 -3.40 31.89
CA THR A 6 -6.03 -2.28 32.71
C THR A 6 -5.87 -2.68 34.18
N GLU A 7 -6.76 -3.51 34.72
CA GLU A 7 -6.61 -4.06 36.09
C GLU A 7 -5.41 -5.01 36.21
N ALA A 8 -5.18 -5.88 35.21
CA ALA A 8 -4.02 -6.76 35.20
C ALA A 8 -2.71 -5.98 35.11
N VAL A 9 -2.65 -4.92 34.29
CA VAL A 9 -1.46 -4.06 34.17
C VAL A 9 -1.23 -3.22 35.43
N ALA A 10 -2.29 -2.70 36.05
CA ALA A 10 -2.18 -1.94 37.30
C ALA A 10 -1.74 -2.83 38.47
N ALA A 11 -2.32 -4.02 38.62
CA ALA A 11 -1.91 -4.99 39.65
C ALA A 11 -0.47 -5.47 39.43
N LEU A 12 -0.02 -5.59 38.18
CA LEU A 12 1.37 -5.95 37.87
C LEU A 12 2.35 -4.81 38.15
N GLY A 13 1.92 -3.55 38.00
CA GLY A 13 2.70 -2.36 38.34
C GLY A 13 2.92 -2.17 39.85
N ASP A 14 1.93 -2.53 40.67
CA ASP A 14 2.04 -2.47 42.14
C ASP A 14 2.88 -3.61 42.74
N VAL A 15 2.90 -4.78 42.08
CA VAL A 15 3.67 -5.95 42.56
C VAL A 15 5.13 -5.91 42.10
N VAL A 16 5.41 -5.29 40.95
CA VAL A 16 6.75 -5.27 40.37
C VAL A 16 7.34 -3.87 40.46
N ALA A 17 8.09 -3.62 41.54
CA ALA A 17 8.83 -2.39 41.69
C ALA A 17 9.67 -2.12 40.43
N LEU A 18 9.56 -0.91 39.87
CA LEU A 18 10.33 -0.45 38.70
C LEU A 18 11.83 -0.83 38.72
N PRO A 19 12.55 -0.76 39.87
CA PRO A 19 13.94 -1.26 39.94
C PRO A 19 14.10 -2.76 39.69
N LEU A 20 13.12 -3.60 40.08
CA LEU A 20 13.15 -5.05 39.85
C LEU A 20 13.05 -5.38 38.36
N VAL A 21 12.20 -4.66 37.60
CA VAL A 21 12.10 -4.82 36.15
C VAL A 21 13.44 -4.53 35.49
N VAL A 22 14.08 -3.41 35.88
CA VAL A 22 15.39 -3.02 35.35
C VAL A 22 16.43 -4.10 35.67
N LEU A 23 16.41 -4.66 36.88
CA LEU A 23 17.35 -5.69 37.29
C LEU A 23 17.14 -7.01 36.53
N ILE A 24 15.89 -7.42 36.28
CA ILE A 24 15.56 -8.59 35.46
C ILE A 24 16.02 -8.40 34.01
N LEU A 25 15.78 -7.21 33.43
CA LEU A 25 16.22 -6.89 32.08
C LEU A 25 17.74 -6.90 31.95
N LEU A 26 18.44 -6.32 32.92
CA LEU A 26 19.91 -6.35 32.97
C LEU A 26 20.44 -7.78 33.12
N ALA A 27 19.82 -8.60 33.98
CA ALA A 27 20.19 -10.01 34.15
C ALA A 27 19.97 -10.81 32.86
N ALA A 28 18.85 -10.60 32.17
CA ALA A 28 18.56 -11.26 30.89
C ALA A 28 19.54 -10.83 29.78
N ALA A 29 19.87 -9.53 29.71
CA ALA A 29 20.86 -9.01 28.77
C ALA A 29 22.25 -9.59 29.04
N LEU A 30 22.67 -9.64 30.31
CA LEU A 30 23.94 -10.23 30.74
C LEU A 30 24.00 -11.73 30.43
N ALA A 31 22.93 -12.47 30.73
CA ALA A 31 22.85 -13.90 30.40
C ALA A 31 22.93 -14.14 28.90
N THR A 32 22.28 -13.31 28.09
CA THR A 32 22.36 -13.38 26.61
C THR A 32 23.77 -13.10 26.11
N ALA A 33 24.43 -12.07 26.65
CA ALA A 33 25.81 -11.74 26.31
C ALA A 33 26.79 -12.85 26.73
N LEU A 34 26.64 -13.42 27.93
CA LEU A 34 27.43 -14.56 28.38
C LEU A 34 27.19 -15.80 27.52
N ALA A 35 25.93 -16.09 27.18
CA ALA A 35 25.60 -17.21 26.29
C ALA A 35 26.26 -17.04 24.92
N TRP A 36 26.25 -15.82 24.38
CA TRP A 36 26.91 -15.49 23.12
C TRP A 36 28.45 -15.62 23.20
N TYR A 37 29.03 -15.20 24.33
CA TYR A 37 30.47 -15.22 24.54
C TYR A 37 31.02 -16.62 24.82
N TYR A 38 30.34 -17.42 25.65
CA TYR A 38 30.76 -18.77 26.04
C TYR A 38 30.36 -19.86 25.04
N PHE A 39 29.27 -19.68 24.27
CA PHE A 39 28.81 -20.65 23.27
C PHE A 39 28.72 -20.03 21.86
N PRO A 40 29.84 -19.59 21.25
CA PRO A 40 29.85 -19.03 19.88
C PRO A 40 29.60 -20.08 18.78
N THR A 41 29.29 -21.32 19.13
CA THR A 41 29.17 -22.47 18.21
C THR A 41 27.78 -22.63 17.56
N TRP A 42 26.79 -21.81 17.94
CA TRP A 42 25.46 -21.82 17.30
C TRP A 42 25.38 -21.10 15.93
N VAL A 43 26.50 -20.57 15.42
CA VAL A 43 26.59 -20.12 14.02
C VAL A 43 27.32 -21.19 13.19
N PRO A 44 26.60 -22.16 12.58
CA PRO A 44 27.20 -23.06 11.62
C PRO A 44 27.64 -22.27 10.38
N ARG A 45 28.94 -21.97 10.27
CA ARG A 45 29.57 -21.32 9.09
C ARG A 45 29.57 -22.18 7.82
N ARG A 46 28.83 -23.28 7.79
CA ARG A 46 28.63 -24.13 6.60
C ARG A 46 27.16 -24.48 6.49
N LEU A 47 26.39 -23.64 5.79
CA LEU A 47 25.08 -24.02 5.28
C LEU A 47 25.32 -25.14 4.24
N PRO A 48 24.90 -26.40 4.49
CA PRO A 48 24.91 -27.40 3.43
C PRO A 48 23.92 -26.94 2.36
N ARG A 49 24.37 -26.85 1.11
CA ARG A 49 23.47 -26.61 -0.02
C ARG A 49 22.38 -27.70 0.04
N PRO A 50 21.09 -27.36 0.05
CA PRO A 50 20.06 -28.39 0.02
C PRO A 50 20.20 -29.13 -1.31
N ALA A 51 20.66 -30.37 -1.24
CA ALA A 51 20.57 -31.31 -2.34
C ALA A 51 19.08 -31.60 -2.52
N VAL A 52 18.43 -30.81 -3.38
CA VAL A 52 17.06 -31.09 -3.82
C VAL A 52 17.06 -32.52 -4.37
N PRO A 53 16.28 -33.45 -3.80
CA PRO A 53 16.10 -34.74 -4.43
C PRO A 53 15.46 -34.44 -5.78
N ARG A 54 16.15 -34.83 -6.86
CA ARG A 54 15.58 -34.81 -8.21
C ARG A 54 14.42 -35.80 -8.20
N PHE A 55 13.24 -35.35 -7.80
CA PHE A 55 11.99 -36.03 -8.06
C PHE A 55 11.89 -36.13 -9.59
N ARG A 56 12.23 -37.31 -10.11
CA ARG A 56 11.90 -37.70 -11.47
C ARG A 56 10.38 -37.84 -11.52
N LEU A 57 9.70 -36.71 -11.72
CA LEU A 57 8.32 -36.72 -12.16
C LEU A 57 8.27 -37.56 -13.45
N PRO A 58 7.44 -38.62 -13.51
CA PRO A 58 7.24 -39.37 -14.73
C PRO A 58 6.77 -38.37 -15.79
N ARG A 59 7.42 -38.41 -16.95
CA ARG A 59 7.13 -37.53 -18.09
C ARG A 59 5.70 -37.78 -18.56
N LEU A 60 4.72 -37.14 -17.93
CA LEU A 60 3.39 -36.98 -18.50
C LEU A 60 3.55 -36.03 -19.69
N ARG A 61 3.76 -36.65 -20.86
CA ARG A 61 3.74 -35.99 -22.17
C ARG A 61 2.31 -35.52 -22.45
N TRP A 62 1.90 -34.44 -21.83
CA TRP A 62 0.79 -33.64 -22.33
C TRP A 62 1.29 -32.95 -23.60
N ARG A 63 1.12 -33.64 -24.73
CA ARG A 63 1.25 -33.05 -26.07
C ARG A 63 0.06 -32.11 -26.29
N LEU A 64 0.06 -30.98 -25.62
CA LEU A 64 -0.74 -29.84 -26.07
C LEU A 64 0.04 -29.20 -27.21
N ARG A 65 -0.33 -29.60 -28.44
CA ARG A 65 0.02 -28.90 -29.68
C ARG A 65 -0.48 -27.47 -29.56
N LEU A 66 0.40 -26.56 -29.11
CA LEU A 66 0.18 -25.12 -29.26
C LEU A 66 0.21 -24.80 -30.76
N PRO A 67 -0.91 -24.34 -31.38
CA PRO A 67 -0.88 -23.90 -32.75
C PRO A 67 -0.01 -22.64 -32.82
N ARG A 68 0.98 -22.65 -33.71
CA ARG A 68 1.88 -21.53 -33.94
C ARG A 68 1.07 -20.33 -34.45
N LEU A 69 0.75 -19.40 -33.56
CA LEU A 69 0.18 -18.10 -33.91
C LEU A 69 1.24 -17.29 -34.67
N ARG A 70 1.20 -17.46 -36.00
CA ARG A 70 1.98 -16.72 -36.99
C ARG A 70 1.64 -15.24 -36.82
N ARG A 71 2.60 -14.44 -36.36
CA ARG A 71 2.48 -12.97 -36.25
C ARG A 71 2.25 -12.39 -37.65
N VAL A 72 0.99 -12.12 -38.00
CA VAL A 72 0.63 -11.39 -39.21
C VAL A 72 0.83 -9.90 -38.93
N ARG A 73 1.86 -9.31 -39.55
CA ARG A 73 2.05 -7.85 -39.60
C ARG A 73 0.85 -7.22 -40.32
N PRO A 74 0.19 -6.19 -39.77
CA PRO A 74 -0.89 -5.52 -40.49
C PRO A 74 -0.28 -4.62 -41.57
N ARG A 75 -0.41 -5.04 -42.83
CA ARG A 75 -0.23 -4.16 -44.00
C ARG A 75 -1.38 -3.15 -44.01
N ARG A 76 -1.06 -1.87 -43.84
CA ARG A 76 -1.98 -0.76 -44.11
C ARG A 76 -2.45 -0.86 -45.57
N ARG A 77 -3.70 -1.26 -45.77
CA ARG A 77 -4.41 -1.14 -47.04
C ARG A 77 -5.41 0.01 -46.88
N ALA A 78 -5.13 1.13 -47.54
CA ALA A 78 -6.08 2.21 -47.72
C ALA A 78 -7.29 1.63 -48.48
N ARG A 79 -8.43 1.54 -47.82
CA ARG A 79 -9.71 1.16 -48.43
C ARG A 79 -10.46 2.44 -48.78
N ARG A 80 -10.64 2.67 -50.08
CA ARG A 80 -11.58 3.63 -50.66
C ARG A 80 -12.97 3.43 -50.01
N ARG A 81 -13.56 4.52 -49.50
CA ARG A 81 -14.97 4.60 -49.11
C ARG A 81 -15.85 4.51 -50.37
N PRO A 82 -16.90 3.69 -50.38
CA PRO A 82 -18.04 3.89 -51.28
C PRO A 82 -19.01 4.90 -50.66
N ASP A 83 -19.55 5.79 -51.48
CA ASP A 83 -20.64 6.68 -51.12
C ASP A 83 -21.91 5.87 -50.83
N LEU A 84 -22.45 6.03 -49.62
CA LEU A 84 -23.76 5.50 -49.21
C LEU A 84 -24.67 6.70 -48.88
N PRO A 85 -25.93 6.70 -49.36
CA PRO A 85 -26.86 7.80 -49.14
C PRO A 85 -27.24 7.95 -47.67
N ALA A 86 -27.47 9.21 -47.26
CA ALA A 86 -27.73 9.62 -45.89
C ALA A 86 -28.92 8.87 -45.25
N ALA A 87 -28.61 7.96 -44.33
CA ALA A 87 -29.59 7.38 -43.44
C ALA A 87 -30.00 8.42 -42.38
N ARG A 88 -31.30 8.69 -42.33
CA ARG A 88 -31.98 9.62 -41.41
C ARG A 88 -31.65 9.24 -39.95
N VAL A 89 -31.08 10.19 -39.19
CA VAL A 89 -30.77 10.05 -37.76
C VAL A 89 -32.07 10.08 -36.95
N PRO A 90 -32.40 9.06 -36.13
CA PRO A 90 -33.42 9.18 -35.10
C PRO A 90 -32.86 9.97 -33.91
N ALA A 91 -33.70 10.82 -33.31
CA ALA A 91 -33.39 11.70 -32.19
C ALA A 91 -32.62 11.01 -31.04
N PRO A 92 -31.75 11.73 -30.29
CA PRO A 92 -30.98 11.15 -29.20
C PRO A 92 -31.91 10.58 -28.14
N ARG A 93 -31.90 9.25 -27.99
CA ARG A 93 -32.33 8.62 -26.75
C ARG A 93 -31.38 9.15 -25.67
N ALA A 94 -31.94 9.66 -24.56
CA ALA A 94 -31.16 10.13 -23.42
C ALA A 94 -30.04 9.14 -23.13
N ALA A 95 -28.81 9.65 -23.02
CA ALA A 95 -27.63 8.84 -22.81
C ALA A 95 -27.90 7.90 -21.62
N PRO A 96 -27.67 6.58 -21.75
CA PRO A 96 -27.58 5.73 -20.56
C PRO A 96 -26.54 6.37 -19.63
N PRO A 97 -26.70 6.31 -18.29
CA PRO A 97 -25.70 6.84 -17.38
C PRO A 97 -24.35 6.31 -17.82
N ALA A 98 -23.40 7.23 -18.05
CA ALA A 98 -22.06 6.87 -18.45
C ALA A 98 -21.60 5.72 -17.53
N PRO A 99 -21.04 4.62 -18.07
CA PRO A 99 -20.52 3.56 -17.22
C PRO A 99 -19.61 4.24 -16.22
N ALA A 100 -19.87 4.02 -14.92
CA ALA A 100 -19.13 4.65 -13.83
C ALA A 100 -17.65 4.67 -14.23
N ALA A 101 -17.13 5.88 -14.49
CA ALA A 101 -15.75 6.07 -14.93
C ALA A 101 -14.88 5.19 -14.02
N ASP A 102 -14.17 4.22 -14.61
CA ASP A 102 -13.53 3.09 -13.91
C ASP A 102 -13.13 3.50 -12.49
N ALA A 103 -13.97 3.17 -11.50
CA ALA A 103 -13.78 3.68 -10.15
C ALA A 103 -12.40 3.21 -9.68
N GLY A 104 -11.59 4.13 -9.14
CA GLY A 104 -10.23 3.81 -8.70
C GLY A 104 -10.22 2.63 -7.74
N LEU A 105 -9.09 1.93 -7.60
CA LEU A 105 -9.00 0.76 -6.73
C LEU A 105 -9.47 1.07 -5.29
N ALA A 106 -9.12 2.24 -4.76
CA ALA A 106 -9.59 2.70 -3.46
C ALA A 106 -11.12 2.84 -3.39
N ASP A 107 -11.77 3.34 -4.43
CA ASP A 107 -13.22 3.52 -4.47
C ASP A 107 -13.96 2.18 -4.55
N ARG A 108 -13.41 1.20 -5.29
CA ARG A 108 -13.95 -0.17 -5.30
C ARG A 108 -13.84 -0.83 -3.92
N LEU A 109 -12.70 -0.69 -3.26
CA LEU A 109 -12.50 -1.21 -1.90
C LEU A 109 -13.47 -0.56 -0.90
N ALA A 110 -13.69 0.75 -0.99
CA ALA A 110 -14.65 1.45 -0.15
C ALA A 110 -16.10 0.99 -0.39
N ALA A 111 -16.47 0.73 -1.65
CA ALA A 111 -17.79 0.19 -2.01
C ALA A 111 -18.00 -1.25 -1.47
N GLU A 112 -16.94 -2.03 -1.32
CA GLU A 112 -16.96 -3.35 -0.67
C GLU A 112 -16.97 -3.26 0.88
N GLY A 113 -16.97 -2.07 1.47
CA GLY A 113 -16.87 -1.86 2.92
C GLY A 113 -15.46 -2.08 3.49
N ARG A 114 -14.45 -2.24 2.62
CA ARG A 114 -13.05 -2.49 2.98
C ARG A 114 -12.31 -1.17 3.17
N TYR A 115 -12.78 -0.39 4.14
CA TYR A 115 -12.33 0.98 4.38
C TYR A 115 -10.85 1.08 4.74
N ALA A 116 -10.34 0.09 5.46
CA ALA A 116 -8.94 0.04 5.81
C ALA A 116 -8.10 0.02 4.50
N GLU A 117 -8.34 -0.95 3.64
CA GLU A 117 -7.58 -1.10 2.40
C GLU A 117 -7.80 0.07 1.45
N ALA A 118 -9.00 0.65 1.42
CA ALA A 118 -9.29 1.87 0.67
C ALA A 118 -8.40 3.03 1.12
N VAL A 119 -8.32 3.30 2.43
CA VAL A 119 -7.43 4.35 3.00
C VAL A 119 -5.98 4.10 2.62
N ARG A 120 -5.50 2.86 2.74
CA ARG A 120 -4.12 2.52 2.36
C ARG A 120 -3.87 2.79 0.87
N GLU A 121 -4.81 2.45 -0.01
CA GLU A 121 -4.62 2.69 -1.44
C GLU A 121 -4.68 4.18 -1.79
N ARG A 122 -5.54 4.97 -1.15
CA ARG A 122 -5.52 6.43 -1.30
C ARG A 122 -4.19 7.03 -0.87
N LEU A 123 -3.62 6.57 0.25
CA LEU A 123 -2.29 7.01 0.66
C LEU A 123 -1.23 6.68 -0.39
N ARG A 124 -1.29 5.47 -0.98
CA ARG A 124 -0.38 5.09 -2.07
C ARG A 124 -0.57 5.97 -3.30
N GLU A 125 -1.79 6.35 -3.65
CA GLU A 125 -2.08 7.30 -4.72
C GLU A 125 -1.50 8.70 -4.42
N MET A 126 -1.64 9.20 -3.19
CA MET A 126 -1.04 10.47 -2.76
C MET A 126 0.49 10.43 -2.86
N VAL A 127 1.13 9.34 -2.42
CA VAL A 127 2.58 9.16 -2.56
C VAL A 127 3.01 9.12 -4.03
N ARG A 128 2.29 8.38 -4.90
CA ARG A 128 2.55 8.38 -6.34
C ARG A 128 2.44 9.79 -6.92
N LEU A 129 1.45 10.57 -6.48
CA LEU A 129 1.28 11.96 -6.91
C LEU A 129 2.50 12.81 -6.53
N LEU A 130 2.94 12.76 -5.28
CA LEU A 130 4.13 13.48 -4.81
C LEU A 130 5.40 13.10 -5.60
N VAL A 131 5.59 11.82 -5.85
CA VAL A 131 6.72 11.31 -6.65
C VAL A 131 6.62 11.77 -8.10
N SER A 132 5.42 11.73 -8.71
CA SER A 132 5.21 12.17 -10.09
C SER A 132 5.50 13.66 -10.27
N ARG A 133 5.25 14.47 -9.22
CA ARG A 133 5.57 15.90 -9.15
C ARG A 133 6.99 16.19 -8.66
N ARG A 134 7.82 15.16 -8.48
CA ARG A 134 9.23 15.25 -8.01
C ARG A 134 9.39 15.97 -6.66
N LEU A 135 8.37 15.94 -5.79
CA LEU A 135 8.46 16.51 -4.44
C LEU A 135 9.16 15.58 -3.45
N VAL A 136 9.19 14.28 -3.74
CA VAL A 136 9.85 13.27 -2.91
C VAL A 136 10.54 12.25 -3.81
N GLU A 137 11.76 11.86 -3.45
CA GLU A 137 12.49 10.78 -4.12
C GLU A 137 11.99 9.42 -3.58
N PRO A 138 11.56 8.48 -4.44
CA PRO A 138 11.12 7.16 -4.01
C PRO A 138 12.28 6.36 -3.41
N ARG A 139 12.21 6.12 -2.09
CA ARG A 139 13.16 5.26 -1.36
C ARG A 139 12.42 4.12 -0.67
N ALA A 140 12.98 2.93 -0.73
CA ALA A 140 12.45 1.79 0.02
C ALA A 140 12.59 2.07 1.54
N GLY A 141 11.54 1.74 2.31
CA GLY A 141 11.53 1.92 3.76
C GLY A 141 11.17 3.33 4.25
N LEU A 142 10.82 4.26 3.35
CA LEU A 142 10.40 5.60 3.75
C LEU A 142 9.09 5.56 4.54
N THR A 143 9.11 6.10 5.76
CA THR A 143 7.91 6.23 6.58
C THR A 143 7.02 7.37 6.10
N VAL A 144 5.74 7.37 6.50
CA VAL A 144 4.80 8.44 6.14
C VAL A 144 5.22 9.79 6.74
N ILE A 145 5.83 9.77 7.93
CA ILE A 145 6.36 10.97 8.59
C ILE A 145 7.54 11.53 7.78
N GLU A 146 8.52 10.70 7.44
CA GLU A 146 9.67 11.13 6.64
C GLU A 146 9.27 11.62 5.25
N LEU A 147 8.28 10.98 4.62
CA LEU A 147 7.67 11.44 3.37
C LEU A 147 7.03 12.81 3.53
N THR A 148 6.27 13.03 4.61
CA THR A 148 5.63 14.30 4.91
C THR A 148 6.67 15.41 5.08
N GLU A 149 7.71 15.17 5.86
CA GLU A 149 8.80 16.12 6.06
C GLU A 149 9.60 16.38 4.78
N ALA A 150 9.83 15.35 3.96
CA ALA A 150 10.49 15.50 2.66
C ALA A 150 9.66 16.37 1.70
N ALA A 151 8.36 16.10 1.59
CA ALA A 151 7.47 16.90 0.76
C ALA A 151 7.35 18.33 1.29
N ALA A 152 7.26 18.52 2.61
CA ALA A 152 7.14 19.82 3.25
C ALA A 152 8.38 20.72 3.08
N ARG A 153 9.58 20.14 2.95
CA ARG A 153 10.80 20.89 2.63
C ARG A 153 10.75 21.54 1.24
N VAL A 154 10.14 20.85 0.27
CA VAL A 154 9.97 21.39 -1.10
C VAL A 154 8.74 22.28 -1.17
N ARG A 155 7.66 21.89 -0.48
CA ARG A 155 6.38 22.58 -0.52
C ARG A 155 5.72 22.60 0.86
N PRO A 156 5.94 23.66 1.67
CA PRO A 156 5.47 23.70 3.06
C PRO A 156 3.95 23.59 3.23
N THR A 157 3.18 24.03 2.23
CA THR A 157 1.71 24.03 2.24
C THR A 157 1.11 22.64 2.30
N VAL A 158 1.80 21.59 1.82
CA VAL A 158 1.27 20.22 1.84
C VAL A 158 1.39 19.53 3.20
N ARG A 159 2.15 20.11 4.15
CA ARG A 159 2.45 19.48 5.45
C ARG A 159 1.20 19.14 6.26
N PRO A 160 0.22 20.05 6.45
CA PRO A 160 -0.96 19.74 7.26
C PRO A 160 -1.79 18.59 6.66
N THR A 161 -1.97 18.60 5.34
CA THR A 161 -2.73 17.60 4.58
C THR A 161 -2.09 16.22 4.68
N LEU A 162 -0.78 16.11 4.45
CA LEU A 162 -0.03 14.86 4.56
C LEU A 162 0.05 14.35 6.00
N HIS A 163 0.23 15.25 6.98
CA HIS A 163 0.23 14.88 8.39
C HIS A 163 -1.12 14.27 8.81
N ALA A 164 -2.25 14.92 8.45
CA ALA A 164 -3.58 14.41 8.74
C ALA A 164 -3.83 13.03 8.10
N ALA A 165 -3.40 12.84 6.85
CA ALA A 165 -3.49 11.56 6.16
C ALA A 165 -2.65 10.48 6.85
N GLY A 166 -1.45 10.84 7.30
CA GLY A 166 -0.55 9.96 8.05
C GLY A 166 -1.09 9.57 9.43
N THR A 167 -1.77 10.47 10.13
CA THR A 167 -2.44 10.17 11.40
C THR A 167 -3.55 9.14 11.20
N ILE A 168 -4.45 9.36 10.23
CA ILE A 168 -5.53 8.40 9.92
C ILE A 168 -4.96 7.02 9.57
N PHE A 169 -3.94 6.99 8.71
CA PHE A 169 -3.29 5.72 8.35
C PHE A 169 -2.69 5.04 9.58
N SER A 170 -1.97 5.78 10.43
CA SER A 170 -1.32 5.22 11.62
C SER A 170 -2.32 4.67 12.63
N ASP A 171 -3.43 5.37 12.83
CA ASP A 171 -4.51 4.94 13.71
C ASP A 171 -5.13 3.61 13.25
N LEU A 172 -5.33 3.46 11.95
CA LEU A 172 -5.92 2.25 11.38
C LEU A 172 -4.92 1.08 11.32
N TRP A 173 -3.67 1.32 10.92
CA TRP A 173 -2.68 0.25 10.67
C TRP A 173 -1.88 -0.17 11.89
N TYR A 174 -1.44 0.80 12.68
CA TYR A 174 -0.55 0.55 13.81
C TYR A 174 -1.30 0.48 15.12
N ALA A 175 -2.28 1.38 15.33
CA ALA A 175 -3.13 1.34 16.51
C ALA A 175 -4.33 0.38 16.37
N GLN A 176 -4.48 -0.28 15.21
CA GLN A 176 -5.51 -1.30 14.94
C GLN A 176 -6.94 -0.81 15.25
N ARG A 177 -7.20 0.48 15.04
CA ARG A 177 -8.55 1.02 15.20
C ARG A 177 -9.46 0.54 14.06
N PRO A 178 -10.74 0.26 14.34
CA PRO A 178 -11.67 -0.18 13.31
C PRO A 178 -11.85 0.91 12.26
N ALA A 179 -11.63 0.55 11.00
CA ALA A 179 -11.84 1.46 9.87
C ALA A 179 -13.34 1.68 9.63
N THR A 180 -13.71 2.92 9.32
CA THR A 180 -15.10 3.31 9.06
C THR A 180 -15.19 4.10 7.76
N ALA A 181 -16.41 4.23 7.22
CA ALA A 181 -16.67 5.07 6.04
C ALA A 181 -16.18 6.51 6.24
N THR A 182 -16.30 7.07 7.44
CA THR A 182 -15.81 8.42 7.78
C THR A 182 -14.30 8.56 7.55
N HIS A 183 -13.51 7.53 7.86
CA HIS A 183 -12.07 7.54 7.61
C HIS A 183 -11.76 7.56 6.10
N ASP A 184 -12.46 6.73 5.30
CA ASP A 184 -12.30 6.74 3.83
C ASP A 184 -12.71 8.09 3.22
N HIS A 185 -13.85 8.65 3.64
CA HIS A 185 -14.30 9.97 3.18
C HIS A 185 -13.27 11.05 3.52
N ARG A 186 -12.79 11.09 4.76
CA ARG A 186 -11.77 12.06 5.15
C ARG A 186 -10.48 11.90 4.37
N MET A 187 -10.05 10.66 4.11
CA MET A 187 -8.86 10.38 3.30
C MET A 187 -9.04 10.80 1.84
N ARG A 188 -10.26 10.63 1.29
CA ARG A 188 -10.62 11.09 -0.06
C ARG A 188 -10.54 12.62 -0.15
N ASP A 189 -11.06 13.33 0.85
CA ASP A 189 -10.99 14.79 0.92
C ASP A 189 -9.53 15.28 0.97
N LEU A 190 -8.71 14.69 1.85
CA LEU A 190 -7.28 15.01 1.95
C LEU A 190 -6.52 14.74 0.64
N ALA A 191 -6.86 13.68 -0.09
CA ALA A 191 -6.27 13.40 -1.39
C ALA A 191 -6.68 14.45 -2.44
N ALA A 192 -7.91 14.96 -2.38
CA ALA A 192 -8.39 16.03 -3.25
C ALA A 192 -7.74 17.37 -2.88
N ASP A 193 -7.61 17.69 -1.60
CA ASP A 193 -6.91 18.86 -1.08
C ASP A 193 -5.46 18.88 -1.54
N LEU A 194 -4.74 17.76 -1.37
CA LEU A 194 -3.38 17.64 -1.86
C LEU A 194 -3.30 17.90 -3.37
N ARG A 195 -4.23 17.35 -4.16
CA ARG A 195 -4.22 17.56 -5.61
C ARG A 195 -4.49 19.02 -5.99
N ARG A 196 -5.36 19.71 -5.26
CA ARG A 196 -5.64 21.14 -5.44
C ARG A 196 -4.45 22.00 -5.04
N GLU A 197 -3.87 21.75 -3.86
CA GLU A 197 -2.62 22.39 -3.43
C GLU A 197 -1.58 22.22 -4.53
N LEU A 198 -1.39 21.00 -5.04
CA LEU A 198 -0.36 20.73 -6.04
C LEU A 198 -0.58 21.43 -7.39
N THR A 199 -1.83 21.60 -7.81
CA THR A 199 -2.20 22.19 -9.11
C THR A 199 -2.33 23.73 -9.04
N GLY A 200 -2.84 24.27 -7.94
CA GLY A 200 -3.19 25.69 -7.80
C GLY A 200 -2.04 26.70 -7.79
N GLU A 201 -0.78 26.25 -7.82
CA GLU A 201 0.38 27.14 -8.05
C GLU A 201 1.08 26.87 -9.38
N GLU A 202 0.72 25.84 -10.16
CA GLU A 202 1.27 25.70 -11.52
C GLU A 202 0.72 26.79 -12.47
N GLU A 203 -0.39 27.43 -12.08
CA GLU A 203 -1.05 28.50 -12.83
C GLU A 203 -0.69 29.92 -12.33
N ARG A 204 0.19 30.07 -11.32
CA ARG A 204 0.69 31.36 -10.81
C ARG A 204 2.15 31.59 -11.18
#